data_AF-A0A962VDC1-F1
#
_entry.id   AF-A0A962VDC1-F1
#
_cell.length_a   1.000
_cell.length_b   1.000
_cell.length_c   1.000
_cell.angle_alpha   90.00
_cell.angle_beta   90.00
_cell.angle_gamma   90.00
#
_symmetry.space_group_name_H-M   'P 1'
#
loop_
_entity.id
_entity.type
_entity.pdbx_description
1 polymer ?
#
loop_
_entity_poly.entity_id
_entity_poly.type
_entity_poly.pdbx_seq_one_letter_code
_entity_poly.pdbx_strand_id
1 'polypeptide(L)'
;MPATSDQGRSMTDSNQPIPPRRRIRLSVADCIIDAERVSPDLAEIVSVPSPDTGLSYRDIVQLGCQQSDDRYPIQAIHQRSAMTTYCVEIHAAQPEHLSELQRMIAILGGRCEDWTGTLIDDASDWYPDRLVGIALTGRQQLQTILTAWARQHSPASWFESE
;
A
#
# COMPACT_ATOMS: atom_id res chain seq x y z
N MET A 1 12.13 19.02 64.01
CA MET A 1 11.61 18.04 63.04
C MET A 1 10.35 18.61 62.41
N PRO A 2 10.34 18.86 61.10
CA PRO A 2 9.13 18.78 60.30
C PRO A 2 9.28 17.77 59.15
N ALA A 3 8.13 17.28 58.72
CA ALA A 3 7.93 16.04 58.00
C ALA A 3 8.37 16.07 56.53
N THR A 4 8.86 14.92 56.10
CA THR A 4 9.04 14.45 54.73
C THR A 4 7.78 14.65 53.87
N SER A 5 7.92 15.34 52.75
CA SER A 5 6.97 15.28 51.63
C SER A 5 7.62 14.48 50.52
N ASP A 6 7.22 13.21 50.46
CA ASP A 6 7.59 12.24 49.43
C ASP A 6 6.85 12.61 48.14
N GLN A 7 7.58 13.11 47.14
CA GLN A 7 7.04 13.36 45.81
C GLN A 7 6.91 12.02 45.10
N GLY A 8 5.71 11.44 45.18
CA GLY A 8 5.29 10.33 44.34
C GLY A 8 5.46 10.69 42.87
N ARG A 9 6.49 10.11 42.24
CA ARG A 9 6.60 10.03 40.78
C ARG A 9 5.37 9.29 40.28
N SER A 10 4.46 10.04 39.64
CA SER A 10 3.40 9.46 38.83
C SER A 10 4.06 8.77 37.64
N MET A 11 4.34 7.47 37.77
CA MET A 11 4.56 6.60 36.63
C MET A 11 3.22 6.49 35.92
N THR A 12 3.03 7.27 34.86
CA THR A 12 1.92 7.06 33.95
C THR A 12 2.13 5.73 33.25
N ASP A 13 1.48 4.74 33.84
CA ASP A 13 1.21 3.41 33.33
C ASP A 13 0.69 3.55 31.88
N SER A 14 1.60 3.45 30.92
CA SER A 14 1.31 3.55 29.49
C SER A 14 0.76 2.22 28.98
N ASN A 15 -0.17 1.64 29.75
CA ASN A 15 -0.88 0.42 29.41
C ASN A 15 -2.24 0.78 28.80
N GLN A 16 -2.25 1.76 27.89
CA GLN A 16 -3.44 1.98 27.06
C GLN A 16 -3.57 0.80 26.10
N PRO A 17 -4.75 0.16 26.02
CA PRO A 17 -4.97 -0.92 25.09
C PRO A 17 -4.65 -0.44 23.67
N ILE A 18 -3.81 -1.20 22.97
CA ILE A 18 -3.53 -0.95 21.55
C ILE A 18 -4.89 -0.94 20.85
N PRO A 19 -5.30 0.18 20.23
CA PRO A 19 -6.58 0.23 19.57
C PRO A 19 -6.63 -0.85 18.49
N PRO A 20 -7.80 -1.49 18.27
CA PRO A 20 -7.92 -2.51 17.23
C PRO A 20 -7.48 -1.92 15.89
N ARG A 21 -6.76 -2.72 15.10
CA ARG A 21 -6.36 -2.34 13.74
C ARG A 21 -7.61 -1.95 12.96
N ARG A 22 -7.73 -0.67 12.65
CA ARG A 22 -8.86 -0.08 11.90
C ARG A 22 -8.32 0.41 10.57
N ARG A 23 -9.02 0.08 9.49
CA ARG A 23 -8.73 0.66 8.18
C ARG A 23 -9.11 2.14 8.20
N ILE A 24 -8.19 2.98 7.74
CA ILE A 24 -8.33 4.43 7.61
C ILE A 24 -7.91 4.86 6.21
N ARG A 25 -8.20 6.10 5.85
CA ARG A 25 -7.80 6.71 4.59
C ARG A 25 -6.74 7.77 4.84
N LEU A 26 -5.68 7.74 4.06
CA LEU A 26 -4.64 8.75 4.06
C LEU A 26 -4.84 9.71 2.90
N SER A 27 -4.70 11.00 3.17
CA SER A 27 -4.70 12.05 2.16
C SER A 27 -3.27 12.43 1.83
N VAL A 28 -2.87 12.27 0.58
CA VAL A 28 -1.59 12.77 0.06
C VAL A 28 -1.80 13.38 -1.31
N ALA A 29 -1.47 14.66 -1.46
CA ALA A 29 -1.81 15.44 -2.65
C ALA A 29 -3.29 15.20 -3.06
N ASP A 30 -3.53 14.79 -4.30
CA ASP A 30 -4.85 14.49 -4.85
C ASP A 30 -5.22 12.99 -4.78
N CYS A 31 -4.50 12.20 -3.99
CA CYS A 31 -4.68 10.76 -3.87
C CYS A 31 -5.19 10.34 -2.49
N ILE A 32 -6.00 9.27 -2.49
CA ILE A 32 -6.43 8.55 -1.29
C ILE A 32 -5.69 7.22 -1.23
N ILE A 33 -5.05 6.93 -0.11
CA ILE A 33 -4.34 5.67 0.14
C ILE A 33 -5.00 4.96 1.31
N ASP A 34 -5.24 3.66 1.18
CA ASP A 34 -5.74 2.86 2.29
C ASP A 34 -4.60 2.47 3.23
N ALA A 35 -4.84 2.64 4.52
CA ALA A 35 -3.89 2.30 5.58
C ALA A 35 -4.58 1.58 6.73
N GLU A 36 -3.79 0.86 7.52
CA GLU A 36 -4.23 0.30 8.80
C GLU A 36 -3.60 1.09 9.94
N ARG A 37 -4.44 1.56 10.86
CA ARG A 37 -3.99 2.22 12.07
C ARG A 37 -3.25 1.22 12.96
N VAL A 38 -2.02 1.54 13.34
CA VAL A 38 -1.18 0.72 14.23
C VAL A 38 -1.02 1.35 15.62
N SER A 39 -1.16 2.68 15.72
CA SER A 39 -1.19 3.43 16.99
C SER A 39 -2.13 4.66 16.86
N PRO A 40 -2.35 5.44 17.92
CA PRO A 40 -3.13 6.69 17.85
C PRO A 40 -2.58 7.73 16.86
N ASP A 41 -1.29 7.68 16.55
CA ASP A 41 -0.57 8.64 15.72
C ASP A 41 0.10 8.01 14.48
N LEU A 42 0.11 6.68 14.35
CA LEU A 42 0.76 5.96 13.26
C LEU A 42 -0.20 5.04 12.49
N ALA A 43 0.07 4.90 11.19
CA ALA A 43 -0.59 3.94 10.32
C ALA A 43 0.39 3.30 9.34
N GLU A 44 0.16 2.02 9.02
CA GLU A 44 0.87 1.28 7.98
C GLU A 44 0.09 1.37 6.66
N ILE A 45 0.73 1.74 5.57
CA ILE A 45 0.12 1.77 4.24
C ILE A 45 -0.17 0.33 3.77
N VAL A 46 -1.43 0.02 3.42
CA VAL A 46 -1.84 -1.34 3.02
C VAL A 46 -2.29 -1.46 1.57
N SER A 47 -2.54 -0.34 0.88
CA SER A 47 -2.68 -0.31 -0.58
C SER A 47 -1.33 -0.06 -1.26
N VAL A 48 -1.27 -0.26 -2.58
CA VAL A 48 -0.12 0.14 -3.39
C VAL A 48 -0.31 1.61 -3.77
N PRO A 49 0.53 2.54 -3.30
CA PRO A 49 0.43 3.93 -3.69
C PRO A 49 1.09 4.15 -5.07
N SER A 50 0.65 5.17 -5.83
CA SER A 50 1.33 5.59 -7.06
C SER A 50 2.81 5.95 -6.77
N PRO A 51 3.76 5.63 -7.68
CA PRO A 51 5.16 6.01 -7.53
C PRO A 51 5.38 7.51 -7.26
N ASP A 52 4.53 8.36 -7.82
CA ASP A 52 4.66 9.83 -7.72
C ASP A 52 4.35 10.37 -6.32
N THR A 53 3.68 9.59 -5.48
CA THR A 53 3.40 9.98 -4.09
C THR A 53 4.66 10.00 -3.22
N GLY A 54 5.74 9.36 -3.66
CA GLY A 54 6.95 9.16 -2.86
C GLY A 54 6.73 8.27 -1.63
N LEU A 55 5.62 7.54 -1.56
CA LEU A 55 5.27 6.57 -0.51
C LEU A 55 5.38 5.14 -1.05
N SER A 56 5.40 4.17 -0.15
CA SER A 56 5.44 2.76 -0.52
C SER A 56 4.52 1.90 0.32
N TYR A 57 4.06 0.80 -0.26
CA TYR A 57 3.36 -0.25 0.47
C TYR A 57 4.17 -0.65 1.72
N ARG A 58 3.50 -0.72 2.88
CA ARG A 58 4.06 -0.97 4.22
C ARG A 58 4.97 0.12 4.79
N ASP A 59 5.01 1.31 4.20
CA ASP A 59 5.54 2.48 4.92
C ASP A 59 4.66 2.72 6.17
N ILE A 60 5.31 3.06 7.29
CA ILE A 60 4.61 3.55 8.48
C ILE A 60 4.69 5.06 8.46
N VAL A 61 3.54 5.72 8.55
CA VAL A 61 3.42 7.17 8.48
C VAL A 61 2.82 7.74 9.75
N GLN A 62 3.22 8.98 10.07
CA GLN A 62 2.62 9.77 11.12
C GLN A 62 1.39 10.50 10.61
N LEU A 63 0.30 10.37 11.36
CA LEU A 63 -1.00 10.95 11.05
C LEU A 63 -1.10 12.37 11.58
N GLY A 64 -1.67 13.27 10.78
CA GLY A 64 -2.11 14.57 11.26
C GLY A 64 -3.53 14.56 11.85
N CYS A 65 -4.06 15.75 12.09
CA CYS A 65 -5.43 15.90 12.57
C CYS A 65 -6.42 15.34 11.54
N GLN A 66 -7.42 14.57 12.00
CA GLN A 66 -8.47 14.04 11.16
C GLN A 66 -9.18 15.17 10.40
N GLN A 67 -9.33 15.02 9.08
CA GLN A 67 -9.98 16.01 8.22
C GLN A 67 -11.46 15.70 7.99
N SER A 68 -11.79 14.42 7.78
CA SER A 68 -13.15 13.93 7.53
C SER A 68 -13.23 12.43 7.85
N ASP A 69 -14.40 11.81 7.69
CA ASP A 69 -14.68 10.36 7.73
C ASP A 69 -13.45 9.42 7.59
N ASP A 70 -12.81 9.11 8.73
CA ASP A 70 -11.53 8.38 8.85
C ASP A 70 -10.38 8.78 7.89
N ARG A 71 -10.39 10.01 7.38
CA ARG A 71 -9.37 10.58 6.50
C ARG A 71 -8.38 11.42 7.31
N TYR A 72 -7.11 11.06 7.20
CA TYR A 72 -6.00 11.70 7.90
C TYR A 72 -4.95 12.18 6.89
N PRO A 73 -4.42 13.41 7.01
CA PRO A 73 -3.27 13.83 6.23
C PRO A 73 -2.01 13.15 6.77
N ILE A 74 -1.03 12.93 5.89
CA ILE A 74 0.29 12.43 6.27
C ILE A 74 1.15 13.61 6.71
N GLN A 75 1.71 13.55 7.93
CA GLN A 75 2.64 14.56 8.44
C GLN A 75 4.09 14.24 8.10
N ALA A 76 4.48 12.99 8.30
CA ALA A 76 5.84 12.52 8.10
C ALA A 76 5.84 11.01 7.86
N ILE A 77 6.94 10.52 7.28
CA ILE A 77 7.20 9.09 7.17
C ILE A 77 7.99 8.68 8.40
N HIS A 78 7.39 7.81 9.21
CA HIS A 78 7.98 7.31 10.45
C HIS A 78 8.98 6.17 10.16
N GLN A 79 8.60 5.25 9.27
CA GLN A 79 9.45 4.14 8.85
C GLN A 79 9.22 3.83 7.37
N ARG A 80 10.31 3.71 6.61
CA ARG A 80 10.31 3.28 5.22
C ARG A 80 10.27 1.75 5.13
N SER A 81 9.47 1.22 4.22
CA SER A 81 9.55 -0.17 3.79
C SER A 81 10.67 -0.35 2.77
N ALA A 82 11.07 -1.61 2.54
CA ALA A 82 12.00 -1.97 1.47
C ALA A 82 11.30 -2.18 0.12
N MET A 83 9.99 -1.92 0.04
CA MET A 83 9.21 -2.14 -1.18
C MET A 83 9.50 -1.04 -2.19
N THR A 84 9.41 -1.39 -3.47
CA THR A 84 9.38 -0.42 -4.57
C THR A 84 8.06 -0.60 -5.31
N THR A 85 7.38 0.50 -5.59
CA THR A 85 6.20 0.50 -6.46
C THR A 85 6.62 0.52 -7.92
N TYR A 86 6.01 -0.34 -8.72
CA TYR A 86 6.09 -0.39 -10.16
C TYR A 86 4.70 -0.18 -10.75
N CYS A 87 4.64 0.56 -11.85
CA CYS A 87 3.45 0.69 -12.68
C CYS A 87 3.64 -0.21 -13.89
N VAL A 88 2.72 -1.15 -14.13
CA VAL A 88 2.86 -2.16 -15.18
C VAL A 88 1.56 -2.27 -15.96
N GLU A 89 1.67 -2.19 -17.29
CA GLU A 89 0.59 -2.54 -18.20
C GLU A 89 0.66 -4.03 -18.54
N ILE A 90 -0.47 -4.73 -18.43
CA ILE A 90 -0.57 -6.15 -18.74
C ILE A 90 -1.80 -6.42 -19.61
N HIS A 91 -1.75 -7.51 -20.37
CA HIS A 91 -2.92 -8.03 -21.09
C HIS A 91 -3.44 -9.29 -20.40
N ALA A 92 -4.49 -9.16 -19.60
CA ALA A 92 -5.18 -10.23 -18.90
C ALA A 92 -6.49 -10.55 -19.63
N ALA A 93 -6.47 -11.51 -20.55
CA ALA A 93 -7.66 -11.86 -21.34
C ALA A 93 -8.90 -12.25 -20.49
N GLN A 94 -8.68 -12.72 -19.25
CA GLN A 94 -9.73 -13.10 -18.31
C GLN A 94 -9.41 -12.61 -16.88
N PRO A 95 -10.42 -12.37 -16.02
CA PRO A 95 -10.23 -11.95 -14.62
C PRO A 95 -9.31 -12.85 -13.80
N GLU A 96 -9.34 -14.15 -14.10
CA GLU A 96 -8.56 -15.17 -13.43
C GLU A 96 -7.06 -14.98 -13.68
N HIS A 97 -6.67 -14.44 -14.84
CA HIS A 97 -5.25 -14.20 -15.17
C HIS A 97 -4.68 -13.11 -14.26
N LEU A 98 -5.43 -12.03 -14.02
CA LEU A 98 -5.03 -10.96 -13.08
C LEU A 98 -4.97 -11.51 -11.64
N SER A 99 -5.97 -12.31 -11.25
CA SER A 99 -6.00 -12.95 -9.92
C SER A 99 -4.79 -13.87 -9.70
N GLU A 100 -4.32 -14.54 -10.74
CA GLU A 100 -3.11 -15.36 -10.68
C GLU A 100 -1.85 -14.51 -10.51
N LEU A 101 -1.70 -13.42 -11.28
CA LEU A 101 -0.57 -12.50 -11.12
C LEU A 101 -0.52 -11.94 -9.68
N GLN A 102 -1.67 -11.51 -9.16
CA GLN A 102 -1.78 -11.02 -7.78
C GLN A 102 -1.31 -12.07 -6.76
N ARG A 103 -1.67 -13.34 -6.97
CA ARG A 103 -1.22 -14.46 -6.13
C ARG A 103 0.28 -14.70 -6.23
N MET A 104 0.85 -14.69 -7.44
CA MET A 104 2.29 -14.86 -7.65
C MET A 104 3.09 -13.78 -6.92
N ILE A 105 2.64 -12.52 -7.01
CA ILE A 105 3.25 -11.39 -6.30
C ILE A 105 3.11 -11.54 -4.77
N ALA A 106 1.94 -11.95 -4.30
CA ALA A 106 1.69 -12.15 -2.86
C ALA A 106 2.58 -13.25 -2.25
N ILE A 107 2.88 -14.32 -3.01
CA ILE A 107 3.80 -15.39 -2.56
C ILE A 107 5.21 -14.85 -2.27
N LEU A 108 5.65 -13.81 -2.99
CA LEU A 108 6.92 -13.14 -2.73
C LEU A 108 6.83 -12.07 -1.63
N GLY A 109 5.69 -11.96 -0.94
CA GLY A 109 5.45 -10.93 0.07
C GLY A 109 5.19 -9.53 -0.49
N GLY A 110 4.95 -9.43 -1.80
CA GLY A 110 4.55 -8.20 -2.46
C GLY A 110 3.04 -7.96 -2.44
N ARG A 111 2.62 -6.91 -3.15
CA ARG A 111 1.21 -6.55 -3.34
C ARG A 111 0.99 -6.13 -4.79
N CYS A 112 -0.15 -6.50 -5.36
CA CYS A 112 -0.55 -6.12 -6.71
C CYS A 112 -2.00 -5.63 -6.67
N GLU A 113 -2.28 -4.47 -7.24
CA GLU A 113 -3.61 -3.84 -7.27
C GLU A 113 -3.97 -3.42 -8.69
N ASP A 114 -5.25 -3.61 -9.04
CA ASP A 114 -5.79 -3.16 -10.32
C ASP A 114 -6.10 -1.66 -10.24
N TRP A 115 -5.47 -0.88 -11.10
CA TRP A 115 -5.67 0.56 -11.26
C TRP A 115 -6.44 0.89 -12.53
N THR A 116 -6.94 -0.09 -13.29
CA THR A 116 -7.67 0.15 -14.54
C THR A 116 -8.93 1.00 -14.33
N GLY A 117 -9.59 0.81 -13.18
CA GLY A 117 -10.77 1.62 -12.78
C GLY A 117 -10.46 3.06 -12.41
N THR A 118 -9.20 3.47 -12.25
CA THR A 118 -8.85 4.89 -12.12
C THR A 118 -8.75 5.61 -13.48
N LEU A 119 -8.84 4.87 -14.59
CA LEU A 119 -8.75 5.39 -15.96
C LEU A 119 -10.05 5.24 -16.77
N ILE A 120 -10.96 4.36 -16.38
CA ILE A 120 -12.16 4.02 -17.17
C ILE A 120 -13.41 4.22 -16.29
N ASP A 121 -14.22 5.22 -16.63
CA ASP A 121 -15.41 5.66 -15.85
C ASP A 121 -16.67 4.79 -16.08
N ASP A 122 -16.59 3.76 -16.94
CA ASP A 122 -17.73 2.90 -17.29
C ASP A 122 -17.49 1.44 -16.88
N ALA A 123 -18.06 1.08 -15.72
CA ALA A 123 -18.09 -0.28 -15.21
C ALA A 123 -19.24 -1.08 -15.85
N SER A 124 -18.91 -1.96 -16.79
CA SER A 124 -19.80 -3.07 -17.18
C SER A 124 -19.02 -4.27 -17.71
N ASP A 125 -17.97 -4.05 -18.49
CA ASP A 125 -17.32 -5.13 -19.24
C ASP A 125 -15.86 -5.35 -18.84
N TRP A 126 -15.41 -6.60 -18.88
CA TRP A 126 -14.00 -6.93 -18.65
C TRP A 126 -13.15 -6.41 -19.80
N TYR A 127 -12.30 -5.43 -19.52
CA TYR A 127 -11.26 -4.98 -20.44
C TYR A 127 -9.98 -5.80 -20.20
N PRO A 128 -9.37 -6.39 -21.24
CA PRO A 128 -8.23 -7.25 -21.05
C PRO A 128 -6.93 -6.47 -20.78
N ASP A 129 -6.80 -5.26 -21.32
CA ASP A 129 -5.68 -4.39 -21.01
C ASP A 129 -5.87 -3.77 -19.63
N ARG A 130 -4.88 -3.98 -18.76
CA ARG A 130 -4.93 -3.61 -17.35
C ARG A 130 -3.72 -2.80 -16.96
N LEU A 131 -3.96 -1.71 -16.22
CA LEU A 131 -2.92 -1.00 -15.49
C LEU A 131 -2.88 -1.55 -14.07
N VAL A 132 -1.73 -2.05 -13.63
CA VAL A 132 -1.56 -2.58 -12.28
C VAL A 132 -0.42 -1.88 -11.53
N GLY A 133 -0.67 -1.59 -10.26
CA GLY A 133 0.35 -1.17 -9.31
C GLY A 133 0.93 -2.38 -8.59
N ILE A 134 2.25 -2.57 -8.65
CA ILE A 134 2.93 -3.69 -8.00
C ILE A 134 3.96 -3.17 -6.99
N ALA A 135 3.84 -3.57 -5.73
CA ALA A 135 4.87 -3.34 -4.72
C ALA A 135 5.67 -4.62 -4.44
N LEU A 136 6.99 -4.57 -4.65
CA LEU A 136 7.87 -5.73 -4.47
C LEU A 136 9.30 -5.32 -4.08
N THR A 137 10.03 -6.20 -3.41
CA THR A 137 11.45 -6.03 -3.04
C THR A 137 12.37 -6.39 -4.21
N GLY A 138 12.39 -5.54 -5.23
CA GLY A 138 13.41 -5.53 -6.27
C GLY A 138 12.95 -5.92 -7.69
N ARG A 139 13.57 -5.27 -8.67
CA ARG A 139 13.19 -5.34 -10.09
C ARG A 139 13.37 -6.72 -10.73
N GLN A 140 14.40 -7.47 -10.36
CA GLN A 140 14.68 -8.78 -10.95
C GLN A 140 13.58 -9.81 -10.62
N GLN A 141 13.03 -9.76 -9.40
CA GLN A 141 11.92 -10.62 -9.01
C GLN A 141 10.66 -10.30 -9.82
N LEU A 142 10.37 -9.01 -10.01
CA LEU A 142 9.26 -8.56 -10.84
C LEU A 142 9.40 -9.08 -12.28
N GLN A 143 10.56 -8.89 -12.92
CA GLN A 143 10.82 -9.37 -14.28
C GLN A 143 10.62 -10.89 -14.40
N THR A 144 11.10 -11.64 -13.40
CA THR A 144 10.96 -13.10 -13.37
C THR A 144 9.49 -13.51 -13.32
N ILE A 145 8.68 -12.89 -12.46
CA ILE A 145 7.25 -13.17 -12.35
C ILE A 145 6.51 -12.77 -13.61
N LEU A 146 6.72 -11.55 -14.11
CA LEU A 146 6.03 -11.06 -15.30
C LEU A 146 6.35 -11.94 -16.51
N THR A 147 7.59 -12.39 -16.64
CA THR A 147 7.98 -13.34 -17.69
C THR A 147 7.29 -14.69 -17.53
N ALA A 148 7.25 -15.24 -16.32
CA ALA A 148 6.62 -16.53 -16.04
C ALA A 148 5.09 -16.48 -16.25
N TRP A 149 4.45 -15.38 -15.86
CA TRP A 149 3.02 -15.13 -16.04
C TRP A 149 2.70 -14.91 -17.52
N ALA A 150 3.44 -14.04 -18.21
CA ALA A 150 3.22 -13.76 -19.63
C ALA A 150 3.35 -15.01 -20.51
N ARG A 151 4.28 -15.93 -20.19
CA ARG A 151 4.39 -17.22 -20.90
C ARG A 151 3.15 -18.10 -20.81
N GLN A 152 2.36 -17.96 -19.74
CA GLN A 152 1.16 -18.77 -19.51
C GLN A 152 -0.08 -18.09 -20.07
N HIS A 153 -0.12 -16.75 -20.06
CA HIS A 153 -1.37 -15.98 -20.24
C HIS A 153 -1.31 -14.98 -21.39
N SER A 154 -0.15 -14.80 -22.03
CA SER A 154 0.03 -13.82 -23.09
C SER A 154 0.72 -14.46 -24.31
N PRO A 155 0.09 -14.45 -25.50
CA PRO A 155 0.79 -14.70 -26.74
C PRO A 155 1.67 -13.48 -27.06
N ALA A 156 2.89 -13.49 -26.53
CA ALA A 156 4.05 -12.67 -26.93
C ALA A 156 3.76 -11.32 -27.64
N SER A 157 3.78 -10.23 -26.88
CA SER A 157 4.16 -8.92 -27.41
C SER A 157 4.86 -8.11 -26.32
N TRP A 158 6.18 -8.27 -26.24
CA TRP A 158 7.04 -7.39 -25.45
C TRP A 158 7.41 -6.20 -26.34
N PHE A 159 6.98 -5.00 -25.98
CA PHE A 159 7.59 -3.77 -26.49
C PHE A 159 8.56 -3.27 -25.41
N GLU A 160 9.86 -3.33 -25.71
CA GLU A 160 10.85 -2.49 -25.05
C GLU A 160 10.83 -1.15 -25.77
N SER A 161 10.40 -0.08 -25.08
CA SER A 161 10.64 1.28 -25.54
C SER A 161 12.10 1.61 -25.28
N GLU A 162 12.85 1.95 -26.33
CA GLU A 162 14.22 2.49 -26.27
C GLU A 162 14.29 3.83 -25.52
#